data_AF-A0A843HC69-F1
#
_entry.id   AF-A0A843HC69-F1
#
_cell.length_a   1.000
_cell.length_b   1.000
_cell.length_c   1.000
_cell.angle_alpha   90.00
_cell.angle_beta   90.00
_cell.angle_gamma   90.00
#
_symmetry.space_group_name_H-M   'P 1'
#
loop_
_entity.id
_entity.type
_entity.pdbx_description
1 polymer ?
#
loop_
_entity_poly.entity_id
_entity_poly.type
_entity_poly.pdbx_seq_one_letter_code
_entity_poly.pdbx_strand_id
1 'polypeptide(L)'
;MKKIEVPLREELYHLYIELGYSIKQLESLYGCSAKPIKKWLRNYNITKSKEQRLAAAEKACTEKYGAAYPFGSANIQNKAQNTLKKRYADSSWVKNMQENRVLTFRKKYEVDNAGQLASTKRKSEETSFRKWGVSHYTKTPEYKKRAQQTNLARLGVLYPMQSKIVQSKAKDTVRTRHGVDNVAQSDAIKEKKKNTIMERYGVPSYSQTEEFNIKITTTNKKRYGVPYGCMTQKCREASGNTISKINLWWKTFLNAKEAEFVVNHFSYDLKIGNTLIEINPAYTHNSTKGAFFNGKQKEPLSQDYHKNKLLAAENAGFSCLYIWDWDNPEVIKDMLSSDKVIIKAKDCILRVISNEEAISFLRINHIHKEPCNISLSVGLYFQDLLVSVMSFKELNTKYQFELSRFCNKLGYIVEGSDAKLFRYFLNYKKPRSVVAYSDLCKLPGTIYEDLGFSLEGTTDPCEHWYNTKEHTHIYSPDKESSIDSLISKGFVAIYDCGKKVWVYSN
;
A
#
# COMPACT_ATOMS: atom_id res chain seq x y z
N MET A 1 9.39 69.68 72.22
CA MET A 1 9.64 68.56 71.28
C MET A 1 11.14 68.35 71.18
N LYS A 2 11.68 67.20 71.62
CA LYS A 2 13.10 66.88 71.41
C LYS A 2 13.38 66.86 69.90
N LYS A 3 14.37 67.63 69.43
CA LYS A 3 14.90 67.48 68.06
C LYS A 3 15.48 66.06 67.98
N ILE A 4 14.85 65.20 67.19
CA ILE A 4 15.37 63.85 66.92
C ILE A 4 16.50 64.04 65.92
N GLU A 5 17.72 63.78 66.36
CA GLU A 5 18.91 63.83 65.51
C GLU A 5 18.87 62.67 64.50
N VAL A 6 19.26 62.94 63.25
CA VAL A 6 19.25 61.93 62.19
C VAL A 6 20.48 61.05 62.37
N PRO A 7 20.33 59.72 62.60
CA PRO A 7 21.47 58.84 62.81
C PRO A 7 22.33 58.73 61.54
N LEU A 8 23.62 58.47 61.73
CA LEU A 8 24.55 58.24 60.64
C LEU A 8 24.17 56.99 59.84
N ARG A 9 24.56 56.95 58.56
CA ARG A 9 24.22 55.85 57.66
C ARG A 9 24.79 54.52 58.17
N GLU A 10 26.04 54.54 58.66
CA GLU A 10 26.78 53.38 59.15
C GLU A 10 26.10 52.78 60.39
N GLU A 11 25.68 53.62 61.33
CA GLU A 11 24.94 53.22 62.52
C GLU A 11 23.60 52.55 62.14
N LEU A 12 22.84 53.19 61.25
CA LEU A 12 21.55 52.67 60.82
C LEU A 12 21.70 51.34 60.02
N TYR A 13 22.79 51.20 59.26
CA TYR A 13 23.13 49.97 58.54
C TYR A 13 23.48 48.84 59.51
N HIS A 14 24.37 49.09 60.47
CA HIS A 14 24.77 48.12 61.48
C HIS A 14 23.57 47.61 62.28
N LEU A 15 22.73 48.52 62.81
CA LEU A 15 21.55 48.14 63.59
C LEU A 15 20.50 47.38 62.76
N TYR A 16 20.19 47.86 61.55
CA TYR A 16 19.07 47.32 60.77
C TYR A 16 19.44 46.08 59.92
N ILE A 17 20.65 46.03 59.37
CA ILE A 17 21.12 44.96 58.49
C ILE A 17 21.95 43.93 59.26
N GLU A 18 22.97 44.35 60.00
CA GLU A 18 23.93 43.44 60.63
C GLU A 18 23.38 42.84 61.93
N LEU A 19 22.85 43.67 62.83
CA LEU A 19 22.18 43.21 64.06
C LEU A 19 20.72 42.81 63.82
N GLY A 20 20.18 43.10 62.64
CA GLY A 20 18.87 42.63 62.20
C GLY A 20 17.67 43.26 62.91
N TYR A 21 17.81 44.42 63.56
CA TYR A 21 16.73 45.06 64.33
C TYR A 21 15.47 45.25 63.46
N SER A 22 14.32 45.08 64.09
CA SER A 22 13.01 45.42 63.50
C SER A 22 12.77 46.93 63.56
N ILE A 23 11.87 47.43 62.72
CA ILE A 23 11.48 48.85 62.77
C ILE A 23 10.98 49.23 64.16
N LYS A 24 10.26 48.33 64.85
CA LYS A 24 9.75 48.54 66.21
C LYS A 24 10.86 48.66 67.26
N GLN A 25 11.94 47.89 67.12
CA GLN A 25 13.11 48.02 67.98
C GLN A 25 13.84 49.35 67.74
N LEU A 26 13.93 49.80 66.49
CA LEU A 26 14.47 51.12 66.15
C LEU A 26 13.56 52.26 66.65
N GLU A 27 12.22 52.09 66.62
CA GLU A 27 11.27 53.05 67.22
C GLU A 27 11.55 53.25 68.71
N SER A 28 11.77 52.14 69.43
CA SER A 28 12.09 52.17 70.86
C SER A 28 13.47 52.78 71.13
N LEU A 29 14.46 52.50 70.29
CA LEU A 29 15.84 52.99 70.46
C LEU A 29 15.95 54.51 70.21
N TYR A 30 15.37 54.99 69.11
CA TYR A 30 15.43 56.40 68.72
C TYR A 30 14.30 57.26 69.30
N GLY A 31 13.38 56.66 70.07
CA GLY A 31 12.25 57.37 70.67
C GLY A 31 11.35 58.07 69.65
N CYS A 32 11.20 57.48 68.44
CA CYS A 32 10.43 58.06 67.35
C CYS A 32 9.51 57.03 66.69
N SER A 33 8.55 57.49 65.87
CA SER A 33 7.67 56.58 65.13
C SER A 33 8.37 55.97 63.91
N ALA A 34 7.78 54.91 63.35
CA ALA A 34 8.32 54.18 62.20
C ALA A 34 8.51 55.03 60.95
N LYS A 35 7.79 56.16 60.85
CA LYS A 35 7.76 57.00 59.66
C LYS A 35 9.11 57.69 59.41
N PRO A 36 9.72 58.40 60.39
CA PRO A 36 11.12 58.85 60.33
C PRO A 36 12.12 57.75 59.97
N ILE A 37 12.06 56.60 60.65
CA ILE A 37 13.00 55.48 60.43
C ILE A 37 12.92 54.94 58.99
N LYS A 38 11.71 54.72 58.48
CA LYS A 38 11.49 54.30 57.08
C LYS A 38 12.01 55.34 56.10
N LYS A 39 11.90 56.63 56.43
CA LYS A 39 12.44 57.73 55.61
C LYS A 39 13.96 57.70 55.59
N TRP A 40 14.62 57.52 56.75
CA TRP A 40 16.09 57.41 56.83
C TRP A 40 16.62 56.20 56.06
N LEU A 41 16.03 55.02 56.25
CA LEU A 41 16.40 53.81 55.51
C LEU A 41 16.27 53.99 53.99
N ARG A 42 15.19 54.64 53.55
CA ARG A 42 14.98 54.95 52.12
C ARG A 42 16.02 55.94 51.61
N ASN A 43 16.28 57.02 52.35
CA ASN A 43 17.23 58.06 51.97
C ASN A 43 18.66 57.52 51.87
N TYR A 44 19.05 56.61 52.76
CA TYR A 44 20.37 55.97 52.76
C TYR A 44 20.46 54.71 51.87
N ASN A 45 19.38 54.38 51.17
CA ASN A 45 19.25 53.20 50.32
C ASN A 45 19.58 51.87 51.05
N ILE A 46 19.20 51.76 52.33
CA ILE A 46 19.43 50.59 53.16
C ILE A 46 18.21 49.67 53.06
N THR A 47 18.38 48.49 52.47
CA THR A 47 17.30 47.50 52.31
C THR A 47 17.78 46.10 52.68
N LYS A 48 16.93 45.34 53.39
CA LYS A 48 17.20 43.92 53.70
C LYS A 48 17.14 43.09 52.43
N SER A 49 18.02 42.10 52.31
CA SER A 49 17.96 41.10 51.23
C SER A 49 16.65 40.30 51.29
N LYS A 50 16.36 39.50 50.25
CA LYS A 50 15.15 38.66 50.24
C LYS A 50 15.20 37.63 51.39
N GLU A 51 16.36 37.06 51.64
CA GLU A 51 16.63 36.06 52.67
C GLU A 51 16.44 36.67 54.07
N GLN A 52 17.00 37.86 54.32
CA GLN A 52 16.84 38.57 55.59
C GLN A 52 15.38 38.97 55.87
N ARG A 53 14.62 39.35 54.84
CA ARG A 53 13.18 39.65 54.97
C ARG A 53 12.36 38.42 55.31
N LEU A 54 12.66 37.28 54.68
CA LEU A 54 12.00 36.01 54.95
C LEU A 54 12.29 35.54 56.38
N ALA A 55 13.56 35.56 56.81
CA ALA A 55 13.95 35.19 58.17
C ALA A 55 13.30 36.08 59.25
N ALA A 56 13.23 37.39 59.00
CA ALA A 56 12.56 38.32 59.92
C ALA A 56 11.03 38.09 60.00
N ALA A 57 10.40 37.79 58.86
CA ALA A 57 8.97 37.47 58.81
C ALA A 57 8.65 36.14 59.50
N GLU A 58 9.50 35.13 59.30
CA GLU A 58 9.40 33.83 59.95
C GLU A 58 9.58 33.93 61.47
N LYS A 59 10.59 34.67 61.93
CA LYS A 59 10.80 34.96 63.35
C LYS A 59 9.58 35.66 63.97
N ALA A 60 9.07 36.72 63.32
CA ALA A 60 7.90 37.44 63.79
C ALA A 60 6.62 36.57 63.81
N CYS A 61 6.44 35.68 62.82
CA CYS A 61 5.33 34.73 62.82
C CYS A 61 5.47 33.67 63.91
N THR A 62 6.69 33.20 64.16
CA THR A 62 6.99 32.20 65.20
C THR A 62 6.72 32.79 66.59
N GLU A 63 7.19 34.02 66.85
CA GLU A 63 6.92 34.74 68.11
C GLU A 63 5.43 35.00 68.33
N LYS A 64 4.69 35.37 67.28
CA LYS A 64 3.27 35.77 67.39
C LYS A 64 2.28 34.61 67.34
N TYR A 65 2.60 33.56 66.59
CA TYR A 65 1.66 32.49 66.24
C TYR A 65 2.19 31.08 66.54
N GLY A 66 3.44 30.96 67.00
CA GLY A 66 4.11 29.67 67.25
C GLY A 66 4.46 28.88 65.99
N ALA A 67 4.44 29.51 64.81
CA ALA A 67 4.69 28.86 63.52
C ALA A 67 5.38 29.80 62.52
N ALA A 68 6.14 29.23 61.59
CA ALA A 68 6.91 29.97 60.58
C ALA A 68 6.06 30.90 59.68
N TYR A 69 4.76 30.66 59.58
CA TYR A 69 3.79 31.53 58.90
C TYR A 69 2.41 31.42 59.57
N PRO A 70 1.52 32.40 59.42
CA PRO A 70 0.27 32.47 60.21
C PRO A 70 -0.62 31.24 60.07
N PHE A 71 -0.78 30.71 58.86
CA PHE A 71 -1.61 29.52 58.62
C PHE A 71 -0.90 28.20 58.99
N GLY A 72 0.35 28.24 59.43
CA GLY A 72 1.04 27.09 60.03
C GLY A 72 0.62 26.86 61.48
N SER A 73 -0.01 27.85 62.13
CA SER A 73 -0.52 27.74 63.49
C SER A 73 -1.83 26.96 63.52
N ALA A 74 -1.88 25.87 64.27
CA ALA A 74 -3.08 25.05 64.47
C ALA A 74 -4.27 25.88 64.99
N ASN A 75 -4.01 26.88 65.84
CA ASN A 75 -5.05 27.77 66.36
C ASN A 75 -5.71 28.60 65.23
N ILE A 76 -4.91 29.13 64.30
CA ILE A 76 -5.42 29.89 63.15
C ILE A 76 -6.19 28.97 62.19
N GLN A 77 -5.69 27.76 61.94
CA GLN A 77 -6.39 26.77 61.12
C GLN A 77 -7.74 26.38 61.72
N ASN A 78 -7.78 26.09 63.03
CA ASN A 78 -9.01 25.75 63.75
C ASN A 78 -10.01 26.91 63.75
N LYS A 79 -9.53 28.15 63.96
CA LYS A 79 -10.38 29.34 63.88
C LYS A 79 -10.97 29.54 62.48
N ALA A 80 -10.17 29.32 61.43
CA ALA A 80 -10.64 29.38 60.05
C ALA A 80 -11.68 28.28 59.76
N GLN A 81 -11.43 27.05 60.17
CA GLN A 81 -12.37 25.93 60.04
C GLN A 81 -13.68 26.19 60.79
N ASN A 82 -13.62 26.68 62.03
CA ASN A 82 -14.81 27.00 62.82
C ASN A 82 -15.61 28.15 62.21
N THR A 83 -14.94 29.17 61.65
CA THR A 83 -15.60 30.27 60.94
C THR A 83 -16.31 29.77 59.69
N LEU A 84 -15.68 28.87 58.94
CA LEU A 84 -16.28 28.23 57.76
C LEU A 84 -17.49 27.37 58.15
N LYS A 85 -17.37 26.51 59.18
CA LYS A 85 -18.47 25.68 59.70
C LYS A 85 -19.66 26.51 60.21
N LYS A 86 -19.39 27.65 60.87
CA LYS A 86 -20.44 28.56 61.36
C LYS A 86 -21.16 29.27 60.23
N ARG A 87 -20.45 29.60 59.14
CA ARG A 87 -21.01 30.32 57.98
C ARG A 87 -21.64 29.38 56.95
N TYR A 88 -21.15 28.16 56.87
CA TYR A 88 -21.55 27.14 55.90
C TYR A 88 -21.56 25.76 56.59
N ALA A 89 -22.70 25.07 56.54
CA ALA A 89 -22.90 23.81 57.28
C ALA A 89 -21.90 22.70 56.90
N ASP A 90 -21.45 22.65 55.64
CA ASP A 90 -20.49 21.67 55.13
C ASP A 90 -19.67 22.26 53.96
N SER A 91 -18.78 21.48 53.32
CA SER A 91 -18.02 21.90 52.14
C SER A 91 -18.82 22.02 50.84
N SER A 92 -20.14 21.77 50.85
CA SER A 92 -20.99 21.86 49.64
C SER A 92 -21.10 23.29 49.11
N TRP A 93 -20.90 24.31 49.96
CA TRP A 93 -20.93 25.72 49.54
C TRP A 93 -19.89 26.03 48.46
N VAL A 94 -18.74 25.33 48.43
CA VAL A 94 -17.70 25.53 47.41
C VAL A 94 -18.22 25.07 46.04
N LYS A 95 -18.90 23.92 46.02
CA LYS A 95 -19.53 23.37 44.81
C LYS A 95 -20.68 24.28 44.35
N ASN A 96 -21.54 24.70 45.28
CA ASN A 96 -22.64 25.62 45.02
C ASN A 96 -22.14 26.99 44.51
N MET A 97 -21.06 27.53 45.06
CA MET A 97 -20.42 28.77 44.58
C MET A 97 -19.87 28.61 43.15
N GLN A 98 -19.23 27.48 42.84
CA GLN A 98 -18.73 27.19 41.49
C GLN A 98 -19.89 27.06 40.49
N GLU A 99 -20.95 26.35 40.84
CA GLU A 99 -22.16 26.20 40.04
C GLU A 99 -22.87 27.54 39.82
N ASN A 100 -23.06 28.34 40.87
CA ASN A 100 -23.66 29.68 40.77
C ASN A 100 -22.83 30.63 39.91
N ARG A 101 -21.51 30.53 39.97
CA ARG A 101 -20.62 31.30 39.09
C ARG A 101 -20.85 30.91 37.62
N VAL A 102 -20.90 29.61 37.31
CA VAL A 102 -21.17 29.12 35.96
C VAL A 102 -22.55 29.58 35.48
N LEU A 103 -23.59 29.43 36.31
CA LEU A 103 -24.95 29.88 36.01
C LEU A 103 -25.02 31.39 35.74
N THR A 104 -24.32 32.20 36.53
CA THR A 104 -24.26 33.65 36.36
C THR A 104 -23.63 34.03 35.02
N PHE A 105 -22.51 33.37 34.66
CA PHE A 105 -21.84 33.62 33.38
C PHE A 105 -22.67 33.13 32.19
N ARG A 106 -23.35 31.97 32.30
CA ARG A 106 -24.27 31.48 31.27
C ARG A 106 -25.42 32.45 31.05
N LYS A 107 -26.05 32.91 32.14
CA LYS A 107 -27.18 33.85 32.07
C LYS A 107 -26.80 35.19 31.44
N LYS A 108 -25.59 35.69 31.70
CA LYS A 108 -25.18 37.03 31.26
C LYS A 108 -24.41 37.06 29.94
N TYR A 109 -23.71 35.98 29.62
CA TYR A 109 -22.73 35.95 28.52
C TYR A 109 -22.73 34.66 27.71
N GLU A 110 -23.65 33.72 27.97
CA GLU A 110 -23.77 32.45 27.26
C GLU A 110 -22.49 31.59 27.27
N VAL A 111 -21.61 31.84 28.25
CA VAL A 111 -20.37 31.09 28.46
C VAL A 111 -20.28 30.66 29.91
N ASP A 112 -19.46 29.65 30.23
CA ASP A 112 -19.33 29.16 31.61
C ASP A 112 -18.42 30.03 32.48
N ASN A 113 -17.53 30.80 31.85
CA ASN A 113 -16.55 31.64 32.55
C ASN A 113 -15.97 32.74 31.66
N ALA A 114 -15.41 33.77 32.30
CA ALA A 114 -14.79 34.91 31.62
C ALA A 114 -13.67 34.54 30.63
N GLY A 115 -12.96 33.43 30.84
CA GLY A 115 -11.88 32.98 29.94
C GLY A 115 -12.39 32.43 28.61
N GLN A 116 -13.67 32.08 28.51
CA GLN A 116 -14.29 31.64 27.27
C GLN A 116 -14.70 32.81 26.36
N LEU A 117 -14.87 34.01 26.93
CA LEU A 117 -15.22 35.23 26.18
C LEU A 117 -14.15 35.55 25.12
N ALA A 118 -14.60 35.85 23.90
CA ALA A 118 -13.71 36.21 22.80
C ALA A 118 -12.85 37.44 23.12
N SER A 119 -13.41 38.43 23.83
CA SER A 119 -12.69 39.63 24.25
C SER A 119 -11.56 39.33 25.23
N THR A 120 -11.77 38.44 26.20
CA THR A 120 -10.75 37.99 27.16
C THR A 120 -9.64 37.22 26.46
N LYS A 121 -10.00 36.27 25.58
CA LYS A 121 -9.03 35.48 24.80
C LYS A 121 -8.13 36.39 23.96
N ARG A 122 -8.73 37.32 23.22
CA ARG A 122 -8.00 38.29 22.38
C ARG A 122 -7.03 39.14 23.20
N LYS A 123 -7.49 39.75 24.30
CA LYS A 123 -6.63 40.56 25.18
C LYS A 123 -5.47 39.77 25.78
N SER A 124 -5.71 38.50 26.12
CA SER A 124 -4.68 37.59 26.64
C SER A 124 -3.62 37.27 25.58
N GLU A 125 -4.05 37.00 24.34
CA GLU A 125 -3.16 36.74 23.22
C GLU A 125 -2.35 37.99 22.84
N GLU A 126 -2.99 39.15 22.71
CA GLU A 126 -2.33 40.44 22.45
C GLU A 126 -1.27 40.76 23.51
N THR A 127 -1.59 40.56 24.79
CA THR A 127 -0.64 40.77 25.89
C THR A 127 0.54 39.80 25.79
N SER A 128 0.28 38.55 25.41
CA SER A 128 1.32 37.53 25.25
C SER A 128 2.23 37.82 24.04
N PHE A 129 1.65 38.24 22.91
CA PHE A 129 2.39 38.68 21.73
C PHE A 129 3.24 39.91 22.05
N ARG A 130 2.70 40.91 22.74
CA ARG A 130 3.45 42.10 23.15
C ARG A 130 4.64 41.77 24.04
N LYS A 131 4.49 40.79 24.95
CA LYS A 131 5.54 40.40 25.90
C LYS A 131 6.58 39.47 25.31
N TRP A 132 6.18 38.54 24.44
CA TRP A 132 7.00 37.39 24.05
C TRP A 132 7.07 37.12 22.55
N GLY A 133 6.41 37.94 21.71
CA GLY A 133 6.33 37.74 20.26
C GLY A 133 5.54 36.51 19.81
N VAL A 134 4.97 35.76 20.75
CA VAL A 134 4.19 34.54 20.51
C VAL A 134 2.90 34.57 21.32
N SER A 135 1.90 33.82 20.87
CA SER A 135 0.58 33.88 21.52
C SER A 135 0.53 33.37 22.96
N HIS A 136 1.54 32.59 23.40
CA HIS A 136 1.63 32.04 24.75
C HIS A 136 3.10 31.85 25.15
N TYR A 137 3.46 32.10 26.41
CA TYR A 137 4.83 31.90 26.91
C TYR A 137 5.37 30.48 26.66
N THR A 138 4.52 29.45 26.70
CA THR A 138 4.91 28.05 26.46
C THR A 138 5.39 27.78 25.02
N LYS A 139 5.11 28.70 24.08
CA LYS A 139 5.59 28.60 22.69
C LYS A 139 6.98 29.20 22.49
N THR A 140 7.50 29.94 23.48
CA THR A 140 8.84 30.54 23.41
C THR A 140 9.93 29.48 23.32
N PRO A 141 11.04 29.73 22.59
CA PRO A 141 12.18 28.82 22.56
C PRO A 141 12.75 28.52 23.94
N GLU A 142 12.81 29.53 24.81
CA GLU A 142 13.28 29.42 26.21
C GLU A 142 12.49 28.37 26.99
N TYR A 143 11.14 28.48 27.00
CA TYR A 143 10.30 27.52 27.71
C TYR A 143 10.47 26.11 27.15
N LYS A 144 10.49 25.95 25.82
CA LYS A 144 10.67 24.64 25.18
C LYS A 144 11.98 23.98 25.60
N LYS A 145 13.09 24.73 25.62
CA LYS A 145 14.40 24.24 26.05
C LYS A 145 14.39 23.84 27.53
N ARG A 146 13.80 24.69 28.39
CA ARG A 146 13.66 24.39 29.83
C ARG A 146 12.82 23.13 30.09
N ALA A 147 11.73 22.95 29.34
CA ALA A 147 10.87 21.78 29.43
C ALA A 147 11.62 20.51 29.00
N GLN A 148 12.37 20.56 27.90
CA GLN A 148 13.20 19.44 27.43
C GLN A 148 14.28 19.07 28.44
N GLN A 149 14.99 20.04 29.02
CA GLN A 149 15.99 19.80 30.06
C GLN A 149 15.38 19.13 31.30
N THR A 150 14.22 19.59 31.74
CA THR A 150 13.50 19.00 32.87
C THR A 150 13.07 17.55 32.58
N ASN A 151 12.58 17.29 31.37
CA ASN A 151 12.20 15.94 30.94
C ASN A 151 13.41 15.01 30.85
N LEU A 152 14.54 15.49 30.30
CA LEU A 152 15.79 14.73 30.26
C LEU A 152 16.27 14.37 31.67
N ALA A 153 16.32 15.34 32.59
CA ALA A 153 16.77 15.12 33.96
C ALA A 153 15.88 14.12 34.73
N ARG A 154 14.57 14.13 34.48
CA ARG A 154 13.60 13.29 35.23
C ARG A 154 13.29 11.95 34.57
N LEU A 155 13.33 11.88 33.24
CA LEU A 155 12.82 10.76 32.44
C LEU A 155 13.82 10.22 31.42
N GLY A 156 14.99 10.86 31.25
CA GLY A 156 16.00 10.47 30.26
C GLY A 156 15.61 10.70 28.80
N VAL A 157 14.48 11.36 28.53
CA VAL A 157 13.94 11.59 27.18
C VAL A 157 13.49 13.04 27.00
N LEU A 158 13.49 13.54 25.77
CA LEU A 158 13.09 14.93 25.47
C LEU A 158 11.58 15.16 25.67
N TYR A 159 10.76 14.17 25.33
CA TYR A 159 9.31 14.25 25.40
C TYR A 159 8.73 13.15 26.31
N PRO A 160 7.79 13.46 27.22
CA PRO A 160 7.34 12.50 28.24
C PRO A 160 6.82 11.17 27.66
N MET A 161 6.08 11.21 26.55
CA MET A 161 5.54 10.00 25.91
C MET A 161 6.58 9.10 25.25
N GLN A 162 7.85 9.52 25.14
CA GLN A 162 8.95 8.64 24.73
C GLN A 162 9.41 7.73 25.88
N SER A 163 9.11 8.09 27.14
CA SER A 163 9.47 7.28 28.31
C SER A 163 8.51 6.11 28.47
N LYS A 164 9.06 4.88 28.53
CA LYS A 164 8.27 3.66 28.78
C LYS A 164 7.49 3.73 30.11
N ILE A 165 8.05 4.39 31.12
CA ILE A 165 7.39 4.57 32.44
C ILE A 165 6.12 5.41 32.28
N VAL A 166 6.20 6.51 31.52
CA VAL A 166 5.04 7.39 31.26
C VAL A 166 4.00 6.68 30.41
N GLN A 167 4.42 5.92 29.39
CA GLN A 167 3.51 5.12 28.57
C GLN A 167 2.77 4.06 29.39
N SER A 168 3.45 3.36 30.31
CA SER A 168 2.82 2.36 31.18
C SER A 168 1.77 3.02 32.09
N LYS A 169 2.14 4.09 32.80
CA LYS A 169 1.21 4.82 33.68
C LYS A 169 0.00 5.35 32.93
N ALA A 170 0.19 5.83 31.70
CA ALA A 170 -0.91 6.26 30.84
C ALA A 170 -1.85 5.08 30.50
N LYS A 171 -1.31 3.92 30.11
CA LYS A 171 -2.10 2.71 29.84
C LYS A 171 -2.85 2.22 31.08
N ASP A 172 -2.21 2.15 32.24
CA ASP A 172 -2.85 1.69 33.48
C ASP A 172 -3.98 2.62 33.92
N THR A 173 -3.83 3.93 33.70
CA THR A 173 -4.89 4.91 33.93
C THR A 173 -6.09 4.67 33.00
N VAL A 174 -5.83 4.36 31.72
CA VAL A 174 -6.90 4.07 30.74
C VAL A 174 -7.60 2.76 31.08
N ARG A 175 -6.87 1.71 31.44
CA ARG A 175 -7.44 0.43 31.91
C ARG A 175 -8.32 0.63 33.14
N THR A 176 -7.84 1.37 34.13
CA THR A 176 -8.57 1.62 35.38
C THR A 176 -9.88 2.36 35.13
N ARG A 177 -9.88 3.35 34.23
CA ARG A 177 -11.06 4.21 33.98
C ARG A 177 -12.04 3.64 32.95
N HIS A 178 -11.55 2.86 31.99
CA HIS A 178 -12.31 2.47 30.81
C HIS A 178 -12.25 0.98 30.47
N GLY A 179 -11.54 0.16 31.25
CA GLY A 179 -11.43 -1.29 31.06
C GLY A 179 -10.68 -1.73 29.79
N VAL A 180 -10.05 -0.80 29.08
CA VAL A 180 -9.37 -1.04 27.79
C VAL A 180 -7.94 -0.47 27.80
N ASP A 181 -7.09 -0.94 26.91
CA ASP A 181 -5.70 -0.46 26.79
C ASP A 181 -5.58 0.87 26.05
N ASN A 182 -6.55 1.15 25.19
CA ASN A 182 -6.66 2.38 24.42
C ASN A 182 -8.10 2.89 24.50
N VAL A 183 -8.28 4.16 24.88
CA VAL A 183 -9.59 4.82 25.00
C VAL A 183 -10.42 4.67 23.72
N ALA A 184 -9.78 4.65 22.55
CA ALA A 184 -10.46 4.46 21.27
C ALA A 184 -11.11 3.07 21.08
N GLN A 185 -10.72 2.08 21.89
CA GLN A 185 -11.33 0.74 21.89
C GLN A 185 -12.62 0.69 22.71
N SER A 186 -12.82 1.62 23.65
CA SER A 186 -14.03 1.66 24.49
C SER A 186 -15.27 1.95 23.65
N ASP A 187 -16.26 1.06 23.69
CA ASP A 187 -17.47 1.20 22.89
C ASP A 187 -18.30 2.43 23.27
N ALA A 188 -18.33 2.78 24.57
CA ALA A 188 -18.94 4.03 25.03
C ALA A 188 -18.32 5.28 24.37
N ILE A 189 -17.00 5.27 24.13
CA ILE A 189 -16.30 6.37 23.46
C ILE A 189 -16.52 6.34 21.96
N LYS A 190 -16.54 5.16 21.33
CA LYS A 190 -16.87 5.02 19.90
C LYS A 190 -18.27 5.55 19.59
N GLU A 191 -19.26 5.18 20.41
CA GLU A 191 -20.64 5.60 20.24
C GLU A 191 -20.79 7.10 20.48
N LYS A 192 -20.18 7.64 21.55
CA LYS A 192 -20.16 9.08 21.79
C LYS A 192 -19.52 9.86 20.63
N LYS A 193 -18.42 9.35 20.06
CA LYS A 193 -17.76 9.95 18.89
C LYS A 193 -18.69 9.94 17.68
N LYS A 194 -19.35 8.82 17.39
CA LYS A 194 -20.30 8.69 16.28
C LYS A 194 -21.46 9.67 16.43
N ASN A 195 -22.08 9.73 17.62
CA ASN A 195 -23.21 10.63 17.90
C ASN A 195 -22.80 12.10 17.79
N THR A 196 -21.61 12.47 18.28
CA THR A 196 -21.12 13.85 18.16
C THR A 196 -20.86 14.25 16.70
N ILE A 197 -20.33 13.35 15.88
CA ILE A 197 -20.11 13.61 14.44
C ILE A 197 -21.46 13.72 13.72
N MET A 198 -22.39 12.81 14.02
CA MET A 198 -23.74 12.82 13.45
C MET A 198 -24.50 14.11 13.82
N GLU A 199 -24.48 14.51 15.09
CA GLU A 199 -25.12 15.75 15.57
C GLU A 199 -24.54 17.00 14.89
N ARG A 200 -23.22 17.06 14.71
CA ARG A 200 -22.55 18.25 14.15
C ARG A 200 -22.59 18.33 12.63
N TYR A 201 -22.56 17.20 11.94
CA TYR A 201 -22.31 17.15 10.50
C TYR A 201 -23.34 16.33 9.71
N GLY A 202 -24.28 15.66 10.37
CA GLY A 202 -25.31 14.85 9.72
C GLY A 202 -24.79 13.61 8.98
N VAL A 203 -23.50 13.28 9.12
CA VAL A 203 -22.85 12.15 8.44
C VAL A 203 -22.14 11.21 9.42
N PRO A 204 -21.99 9.92 9.11
CA PRO A 204 -21.32 8.95 9.99
C PRO A 204 -19.83 9.22 10.23
N SER A 205 -19.17 9.98 9.35
CA SER A 205 -17.75 10.33 9.46
C SER A 205 -17.51 11.74 8.90
N TYR A 206 -16.69 12.54 9.59
CA TYR A 206 -16.27 13.86 9.10
C TYR A 206 -15.62 13.79 7.72
N SER A 207 -14.98 12.66 7.37
CA SER A 207 -14.37 12.47 6.05
C SER A 207 -15.38 12.43 4.89
N GLN A 208 -16.67 12.28 5.18
CA GLN A 208 -17.75 12.30 4.18
C GLN A 208 -18.36 13.69 3.99
N THR A 209 -17.92 14.68 4.79
CA THR A 209 -18.39 16.06 4.63
C THR A 209 -17.74 16.71 3.41
N GLU A 210 -18.47 17.59 2.76
CA GLU A 210 -17.94 18.36 1.62
C GLU A 210 -16.78 19.27 2.05
N GLU A 211 -16.83 19.82 3.26
CA GLU A 211 -15.74 20.61 3.84
C GLU A 211 -14.42 19.82 3.87
N PHE A 212 -14.46 18.55 4.27
CA PHE A 212 -13.29 17.68 4.28
C PHE A 212 -12.75 17.44 2.87
N ASN A 213 -13.62 17.20 1.89
CA ASN A 213 -13.25 17.00 0.49
C ASN A 213 -12.58 18.24 -0.12
N ILE A 214 -13.14 19.42 0.13
CA ILE A 214 -12.53 20.69 -0.31
C ILE A 214 -11.16 20.86 0.36
N LYS A 215 -11.07 20.65 1.68
CA LYS A 215 -9.81 20.82 2.41
C LYS A 215 -8.71 19.89 1.92
N ILE A 216 -9.03 18.61 1.68
CA ILE A 216 -8.03 17.62 1.25
C ILE A 216 -7.58 17.89 -0.18
N THR A 217 -8.52 18.22 -1.09
CA THR A 217 -8.20 18.52 -2.48
C THR A 217 -7.39 19.81 -2.62
N THR A 218 -7.73 20.88 -1.88
CA THR A 218 -6.94 22.13 -1.86
C THR A 218 -5.53 21.89 -1.32
N THR A 219 -5.41 21.14 -0.23
CA THR A 219 -4.10 20.84 0.38
C THR A 219 -3.23 20.02 -0.57
N ASN A 220 -3.79 18.98 -1.19
CA ASN A 220 -3.07 18.15 -2.15
C ASN A 220 -2.74 18.91 -3.43
N LYS A 221 -3.64 19.73 -3.98
CA LYS A 221 -3.34 20.59 -5.13
C LYS A 221 -2.20 21.56 -4.83
N LYS A 222 -2.18 22.19 -3.65
CA LYS A 222 -1.10 23.09 -3.23
C LYS A 222 0.24 22.36 -3.06
N ARG A 223 0.22 21.14 -2.50
CA ARG A 223 1.43 20.38 -2.19
C ARG A 223 1.99 19.58 -3.37
N TYR A 224 1.12 19.08 -4.23
CA TYR A 224 1.44 18.08 -5.25
C TYR A 224 0.91 18.42 -6.66
N GLY A 225 0.19 19.54 -6.84
CA GLY A 225 -0.43 19.91 -8.12
C GLY A 225 -1.67 19.09 -8.51
N VAL A 226 -2.00 18.03 -7.77
CA VAL A 226 -3.09 17.10 -8.06
C VAL A 226 -4.06 16.99 -6.88
N PRO A 227 -5.36 16.68 -7.09
CA PRO A 227 -6.35 16.62 -6.01
C PRO A 227 -6.12 15.47 -5.02
N TYR A 228 -5.45 14.40 -5.44
CA TYR A 228 -5.18 13.22 -4.60
C TYR A 228 -3.73 12.75 -4.76
N GLY A 229 -3.10 12.33 -3.66
CA GLY A 229 -1.70 11.88 -3.68
C GLY A 229 -1.44 10.69 -4.60
N CYS A 230 -2.42 9.80 -4.76
CA CYS A 230 -2.33 8.67 -5.71
C CYS A 230 -2.25 9.09 -7.18
N MET A 231 -2.63 10.33 -7.50
CA MET A 231 -2.55 10.88 -8.86
C MET A 231 -1.19 11.51 -9.17
N THR A 232 -0.26 11.53 -8.20
CA THR A 232 1.11 12.01 -8.43
C THR A 232 1.81 11.13 -9.46
N GLN A 233 2.73 11.72 -10.22
CA GLN A 233 3.48 11.02 -11.25
C GLN A 233 4.21 9.78 -10.70
N LYS A 234 4.84 9.92 -9.53
CA LYS A 234 5.46 8.80 -8.80
C LYS A 234 4.49 7.62 -8.55
N CYS A 235 3.25 7.90 -8.17
CA CYS A 235 2.24 6.85 -7.95
C CYS A 235 1.74 6.22 -9.26
N ARG A 236 1.61 7.01 -10.34
CA ARG A 236 1.22 6.50 -11.66
C ARG A 236 2.31 5.59 -12.25
N GLU A 237 3.56 6.03 -12.17
CA GLU A 237 4.74 5.25 -12.59
C GLU A 237 4.90 3.97 -11.76
N ALA A 238 4.60 4.02 -10.45
CA ALA A 238 4.59 2.83 -9.61
C ALA A 238 3.41 1.88 -9.90
N SER A 239 2.24 2.43 -10.29
CA SER A 239 1.03 1.65 -10.57
C SER A 239 1.03 0.98 -11.95
N GLY A 240 1.77 1.51 -12.92
CA GLY A 240 1.83 1.00 -14.30
C GLY A 240 2.70 -0.24 -14.50
N ASN A 241 3.32 -0.78 -13.45
CA ASN A 241 4.36 -1.82 -13.55
C ASN A 241 4.01 -3.15 -12.85
N THR A 242 2.74 -3.37 -12.48
CA THR A 242 2.38 -4.65 -11.85
C THR A 242 2.16 -5.72 -12.92
N ILE A 243 3.26 -6.32 -13.36
CA ILE A 243 3.27 -7.51 -14.21
C ILE A 243 2.81 -8.71 -13.37
N SER A 244 1.96 -9.57 -13.94
CA SER A 244 1.50 -10.78 -13.25
C SER A 244 2.67 -11.73 -12.94
N LYS A 245 2.55 -12.59 -11.92
CA LYS A 245 3.62 -13.57 -11.60
C LYS A 245 3.92 -14.50 -12.77
N ILE A 246 2.89 -14.89 -13.53
CA ILE A 246 3.03 -15.78 -14.69
C ILE A 246 3.74 -15.06 -15.85
N ASN A 247 3.38 -13.81 -16.14
CA ASN A 247 4.06 -12.99 -17.15
C ASN A 247 5.53 -12.75 -16.78
N LEU A 248 5.81 -12.49 -15.49
CA LEU A 248 7.18 -12.31 -15.00
C LEU A 248 8.01 -13.61 -15.10
N TRP A 249 7.39 -14.76 -14.85
CA TRP A 249 8.04 -16.06 -15.01
C TRP A 249 8.42 -16.29 -16.48
N TRP A 250 7.47 -16.15 -17.41
CA TRP A 250 7.73 -16.29 -18.85
C TRP A 250 8.73 -15.27 -19.37
N LYS A 251 8.65 -14.02 -18.90
CA LYS A 251 9.62 -12.98 -19.24
C LYS A 251 11.05 -13.41 -18.90
N THR A 252 11.23 -13.93 -17.68
CA THR A 252 12.53 -14.39 -17.20
C THR A 252 12.98 -15.64 -17.95
N PHE A 253 12.08 -16.61 -18.12
CA PHE A 253 12.35 -17.90 -18.76
C PHE A 253 12.73 -17.77 -20.24
N LEU A 254 12.07 -16.86 -20.97
CA LEU A 254 12.34 -16.57 -22.38
C LEU A 254 13.36 -15.45 -22.59
N ASN A 255 13.88 -14.84 -21.52
CA ASN A 255 14.78 -13.68 -21.58
C ASN A 255 14.20 -12.51 -22.40
N ALA A 256 12.90 -12.26 -22.27
CA ALA A 256 12.21 -11.20 -22.99
C ALA A 256 12.52 -9.82 -22.41
N LYS A 257 12.91 -8.87 -23.26
CA LYS A 257 13.28 -7.50 -22.84
C LYS A 257 12.07 -6.61 -22.57
N GLU A 258 11.07 -6.71 -23.43
CA GLU A 258 9.85 -5.89 -23.41
C GLU A 258 8.67 -6.70 -22.85
N ALA A 259 7.81 -6.03 -22.09
CA ALA A 259 6.58 -6.60 -21.51
C ALA A 259 5.44 -5.58 -21.60
N GLU A 260 4.20 -6.06 -21.59
CA GLU A 260 2.97 -5.25 -21.66
C GLU A 260 2.95 -4.33 -22.91
N PHE A 261 3.27 -4.91 -24.07
CA PHE A 261 3.34 -4.19 -25.34
C PHE A 261 1.93 -3.92 -25.89
N VAL A 262 1.62 -2.69 -26.27
CA VAL A 262 0.27 -2.32 -26.71
C VAL A 262 0.24 -2.10 -28.22
N VAL A 263 -0.70 -2.76 -28.90
CA VAL A 263 -1.05 -2.52 -30.31
C VAL A 263 -2.53 -2.19 -30.37
N ASN A 264 -2.87 -0.99 -30.86
CA ASN A 264 -4.21 -0.44 -30.83
C ASN A 264 -4.78 -0.42 -29.39
N HIS A 265 -5.84 -1.18 -29.13
CA HIS A 265 -6.45 -1.34 -27.82
C HIS A 265 -6.14 -2.70 -27.17
N PHE A 266 -5.35 -3.55 -27.84
CA PHE A 266 -4.89 -4.84 -27.33
C PHE A 266 -3.52 -4.69 -26.67
N SER A 267 -3.35 -5.36 -25.53
CA SER A 267 -2.06 -5.46 -24.84
C SER A 267 -1.57 -6.91 -24.92
N TYR A 268 -0.28 -7.09 -25.20
CA TYR A 268 0.42 -8.36 -25.31
C TYR A 268 1.44 -8.47 -24.19
N ASP A 269 1.54 -9.64 -23.57
CA ASP A 269 2.29 -9.80 -22.33
C ASP A 269 3.79 -9.58 -22.53
N LEU A 270 4.37 -10.09 -23.62
CA LEU A 270 5.81 -9.96 -23.91
C LEU A 270 6.07 -9.67 -25.39
N LYS A 271 7.27 -9.16 -25.68
CA LYS A 271 7.77 -8.99 -27.05
C LYS A 271 9.22 -9.45 -27.16
N ILE A 272 9.49 -10.29 -28.18
CA ILE A 272 10.81 -10.83 -28.51
C ILE A 272 11.05 -10.60 -30.01
N GLY A 273 11.97 -9.70 -30.35
CA GLY A 273 12.20 -9.32 -31.75
C GLY A 273 10.92 -8.76 -32.40
N ASN A 274 10.49 -9.39 -33.50
CA ASN A 274 9.25 -9.05 -34.21
C ASN A 274 8.06 -9.94 -33.80
N THR A 275 8.20 -10.75 -32.75
CA THR A 275 7.17 -11.66 -32.26
C THR A 275 6.59 -11.13 -30.94
N LEU A 276 5.28 -10.90 -30.94
CA LEU A 276 4.49 -10.65 -29.74
C LEU A 276 4.12 -12.00 -29.11
N ILE A 277 4.13 -12.06 -27.79
CA ILE A 277 3.80 -13.25 -27.03
C ILE A 277 2.63 -12.91 -26.13
N GLU A 278 1.58 -13.73 -26.25
CA GLU A 278 0.36 -13.64 -25.48
C GLU A 278 0.26 -14.87 -24.56
N ILE A 279 0.24 -14.65 -23.25
CA ILE A 279 0.17 -15.66 -22.22
C ILE A 279 -1.28 -15.78 -21.76
N ASN A 280 -1.89 -16.89 -22.15
CA ASN A 280 -3.31 -17.14 -22.00
C ASN A 280 -3.62 -18.21 -20.97
N PRO A 281 -3.59 -17.89 -19.66
CA PRO A 281 -4.15 -18.79 -18.68
C PRO A 281 -5.66 -18.90 -18.90
N ALA A 282 -6.16 -20.12 -18.98
CA ALA A 282 -7.56 -20.48 -19.15
C ALA A 282 -8.47 -19.80 -18.12
N TYR A 283 -7.95 -19.50 -16.92
CA TYR A 283 -8.70 -18.78 -15.91
C TYR A 283 -9.21 -17.41 -16.42
N THR A 284 -8.40 -16.69 -17.20
CA THR A 284 -8.75 -15.35 -17.73
C THR A 284 -9.10 -15.36 -19.21
N HIS A 285 -8.67 -16.39 -19.94
CA HIS A 285 -8.81 -16.51 -21.39
C HIS A 285 -9.79 -17.61 -21.81
N ASN A 286 -10.99 -17.58 -21.22
CA ASN A 286 -12.06 -18.53 -21.53
C ASN A 286 -13.38 -17.85 -21.86
N SER A 287 -14.25 -18.60 -22.53
CA SER A 287 -15.57 -18.19 -22.99
C SER A 287 -16.72 -18.76 -22.14
N THR A 288 -16.43 -19.43 -21.02
CA THR A 288 -17.43 -20.01 -20.11
C THR A 288 -17.77 -19.08 -18.94
N LYS A 289 -16.77 -18.45 -18.32
CA LYS A 289 -16.94 -17.58 -17.15
C LYS A 289 -15.99 -16.40 -17.19
N GLY A 290 -16.50 -15.21 -16.87
CA GLY A 290 -15.67 -14.02 -16.68
C GLY A 290 -14.75 -14.18 -15.47
N ALA A 291 -13.47 -13.82 -15.61
CA ALA A 291 -12.55 -13.85 -14.48
C ALA A 291 -12.81 -12.68 -13.55
N PHE A 292 -13.13 -12.91 -12.27
CA PHE A 292 -13.55 -11.81 -11.41
C PHE A 292 -12.34 -11.06 -10.81
N PHE A 293 -11.88 -9.98 -11.45
CA PHE A 293 -10.82 -9.11 -10.90
C PHE A 293 -11.36 -7.76 -10.44
N ASN A 294 -11.10 -7.39 -9.19
CA ASN A 294 -11.37 -6.05 -8.62
C ASN A 294 -12.78 -5.48 -8.94
N GLY A 295 -13.80 -6.36 -9.02
CA GLY A 295 -15.18 -5.98 -9.34
C GLY A 295 -15.45 -5.57 -10.79
N LYS A 296 -14.53 -5.83 -11.73
CA LYS A 296 -14.59 -5.31 -13.11
C LYS A 296 -14.71 -6.33 -14.24
N GLN A 297 -14.76 -7.62 -13.97
CA GLN A 297 -14.95 -8.59 -15.05
C GLN A 297 -16.07 -9.57 -14.70
N LYS A 298 -17.20 -9.35 -15.37
CA LYS A 298 -18.46 -10.10 -15.23
C LYS A 298 -18.66 -11.10 -16.38
N GLU A 299 -18.25 -10.74 -17.59
CA GLU A 299 -18.54 -11.51 -18.79
C GLU A 299 -17.33 -12.34 -19.27
N PRO A 300 -17.58 -13.53 -19.83
CA PRO A 300 -16.56 -14.33 -20.52
C PRO A 300 -16.06 -13.65 -21.80
N LEU A 301 -14.93 -14.13 -22.32
CA LEU A 301 -14.41 -13.64 -23.61
C LEU A 301 -15.26 -14.13 -24.79
N SER A 302 -15.37 -13.30 -25.83
CA SER A 302 -15.99 -13.71 -27.09
C SER A 302 -15.14 -14.77 -27.80
N GLN A 303 -15.80 -15.60 -28.61
CA GLN A 303 -15.15 -16.68 -29.38
C GLN A 303 -14.05 -16.12 -30.32
N ASP A 304 -14.28 -14.95 -30.90
CA ASP A 304 -13.32 -14.30 -31.80
C ASP A 304 -12.22 -13.48 -31.10
N TYR A 305 -12.16 -13.45 -29.76
CA TYR A 305 -11.25 -12.55 -29.04
C TYR A 305 -9.78 -12.75 -29.46
N HIS A 306 -9.30 -13.99 -29.43
CA HIS A 306 -7.92 -14.31 -29.78
C HIS A 306 -7.65 -14.07 -31.27
N LYS A 307 -8.58 -14.43 -32.16
CA LYS A 307 -8.48 -14.17 -33.59
C LYS A 307 -8.38 -12.67 -33.90
N ASN A 308 -9.25 -11.85 -33.32
CA ASN A 308 -9.23 -10.39 -33.50
C ASN A 308 -7.94 -9.76 -32.96
N LYS A 309 -7.43 -10.28 -31.85
CA LYS A 309 -6.15 -9.87 -31.28
C LYS A 309 -5.00 -10.26 -32.20
N LEU A 310 -4.94 -11.49 -32.69
CA LEU A 310 -3.94 -11.93 -33.68
C LEU A 310 -3.93 -11.02 -34.93
N LEU A 311 -5.10 -10.75 -35.51
CA LEU A 311 -5.22 -9.86 -36.67
C LEU A 311 -4.71 -8.44 -36.38
N ALA A 312 -4.92 -7.92 -35.18
CA ALA A 312 -4.40 -6.61 -34.79
C ALA A 312 -2.86 -6.60 -34.74
N ALA A 313 -2.21 -7.68 -34.28
CA ALA A 313 -0.76 -7.82 -34.32
C ALA A 313 -0.23 -7.92 -35.76
N GLU A 314 -0.84 -8.78 -36.58
CA GLU A 314 -0.43 -9.01 -37.98
C GLU A 314 -0.58 -7.73 -38.81
N ASN A 315 -1.68 -7.00 -38.67
CA ASN A 315 -1.91 -5.71 -39.34
C ASN A 315 -0.90 -4.64 -38.91
N ALA A 316 -0.30 -4.76 -37.74
CA ALA A 316 0.77 -3.89 -37.25
C ALA A 316 2.18 -4.39 -37.65
N GLY A 317 2.28 -5.47 -38.42
CA GLY A 317 3.54 -6.03 -38.92
C GLY A 317 4.24 -6.99 -37.96
N PHE A 318 3.57 -7.45 -36.90
CA PHE A 318 4.13 -8.39 -35.93
C PHE A 318 3.62 -9.82 -36.16
N SER A 319 4.47 -10.81 -35.88
CA SER A 319 3.99 -12.17 -35.63
C SER A 319 3.47 -12.27 -34.20
N CYS A 320 2.52 -13.15 -33.94
CA CYS A 320 2.01 -13.38 -32.59
C CYS A 320 2.04 -14.86 -32.23
N LEU A 321 2.54 -15.19 -31.04
CA LEU A 321 2.56 -16.53 -30.48
C LEU A 321 1.76 -16.54 -29.19
N TYR A 322 0.77 -17.43 -29.12
CA TYR A 322 -0.04 -17.63 -27.95
C TYR A 322 0.55 -18.76 -27.10
N ILE A 323 0.52 -18.62 -25.79
CA ILE A 323 0.96 -19.62 -24.82
C ILE A 323 -0.24 -20.00 -23.96
N TRP A 324 -0.64 -21.25 -24.00
CA TRP A 324 -1.72 -21.82 -23.21
C TRP A 324 -1.17 -22.61 -22.01
N ASP A 325 -2.01 -22.90 -21.02
CA ASP A 325 -1.59 -23.62 -19.81
C ASP A 325 -1.01 -25.02 -20.09
N TRP A 326 -1.42 -25.66 -21.20
CA TRP A 326 -0.99 -27.03 -21.55
C TRP A 326 0.28 -27.09 -22.40
N ASP A 327 0.76 -25.94 -22.91
CA ASP A 327 1.94 -25.89 -23.76
C ASP A 327 3.20 -26.31 -22.99
N ASN A 328 4.18 -26.88 -23.69
CA ASN A 328 5.47 -27.19 -23.10
C ASN A 328 6.39 -25.95 -23.14
N PRO A 329 6.83 -25.41 -21.99
CA PRO A 329 7.72 -24.26 -21.98
C PRO A 329 9.02 -24.47 -22.73
N GLU A 330 9.61 -25.66 -22.68
CA GLU A 330 10.85 -25.94 -23.40
C GLU A 330 10.66 -25.91 -24.92
N VAL A 331 9.51 -26.37 -25.42
CA VAL A 331 9.18 -26.29 -26.86
C VAL A 331 8.97 -24.84 -27.28
N ILE A 332 8.24 -24.05 -26.49
CA ILE A 332 8.03 -22.62 -26.77
C ILE A 332 9.37 -21.86 -26.80
N LYS A 333 10.23 -22.12 -25.81
CA LYS A 333 11.57 -21.54 -25.74
C LYS A 333 12.41 -21.93 -26.95
N ASP A 334 12.38 -23.21 -27.34
CA ASP A 334 13.07 -23.67 -28.54
C ASP A 334 12.51 -22.98 -29.80
N MET A 335 11.20 -22.87 -29.99
CA MET A 335 10.59 -22.17 -31.13
C MET A 335 11.07 -20.73 -31.29
N LEU A 336 11.37 -20.04 -30.19
CA LEU A 336 11.81 -18.64 -30.15
C LEU A 336 13.34 -18.48 -30.11
N SER A 337 14.09 -19.57 -29.86
CA SER A 337 15.54 -19.53 -29.73
C SER A 337 16.24 -19.47 -31.08
N SER A 338 17.21 -18.57 -31.20
CA SER A 338 18.18 -18.57 -32.29
C SER A 338 19.42 -19.44 -31.99
N ASP A 339 19.58 -19.88 -30.74
CA ASP A 339 20.71 -20.70 -30.30
C ASP A 339 20.36 -22.17 -30.47
N LYS A 340 20.66 -22.71 -31.66
CA LYS A 340 20.39 -24.10 -32.04
C LYS A 340 21.53 -24.68 -32.86
N VAL A 341 21.73 -25.99 -32.72
CA VAL A 341 22.68 -26.75 -33.53
C VAL A 341 22.09 -26.96 -34.93
N ILE A 342 22.81 -26.53 -35.95
CA ILE A 342 22.38 -26.65 -37.35
C ILE A 342 22.97 -27.93 -37.96
N ILE A 343 22.12 -28.79 -38.49
CA ILE A 343 22.46 -30.02 -39.22
C ILE A 343 21.86 -29.94 -40.62
N LYS A 344 22.57 -30.40 -41.64
CA LYS A 344 22.00 -30.48 -42.99
C LYS A 344 21.31 -31.81 -43.19
N ALA A 345 20.10 -31.80 -43.75
CA ALA A 345 19.33 -33.03 -43.98
C ALA A 345 20.06 -34.03 -44.91
N LYS A 346 20.94 -33.55 -45.80
CA LYS A 346 21.78 -34.42 -46.66
C LYS A 346 22.73 -35.32 -45.86
N ASP A 347 23.16 -34.88 -44.68
CA ASP A 347 24.09 -35.61 -43.80
C ASP A 347 23.33 -36.59 -42.89
N CYS A 348 21.99 -36.63 -43.00
CA CYS A 348 21.13 -37.50 -42.22
C CYS A 348 20.67 -38.72 -43.04
N ILE A 349 20.53 -39.86 -42.36
CA ILE A 349 19.97 -41.09 -42.91
C ILE A 349 18.45 -41.04 -42.75
N LEU A 350 17.71 -41.21 -43.86
CA LEU A 350 16.25 -41.26 -43.84
C LEU A 350 15.79 -42.69 -43.54
N ARG A 351 14.81 -42.84 -42.63
CA ARG A 351 14.18 -44.13 -42.31
C ARG A 351 12.66 -43.97 -42.15
N VAL A 352 11.91 -45.00 -42.53
CA VAL A 352 10.56 -45.20 -41.99
C VAL A 352 10.71 -45.64 -40.55
N ILE A 353 9.98 -45.01 -39.63
CA ILE A 353 10.09 -45.28 -38.19
C ILE A 353 8.80 -45.89 -37.65
N SER A 354 8.93 -46.63 -36.55
CA SER A 354 7.79 -47.24 -35.86
C SER A 354 6.88 -46.17 -35.23
N ASN A 355 5.63 -46.54 -34.95
CA ASN A 355 4.70 -45.62 -34.29
C ASN A 355 5.16 -45.31 -32.86
N GLU A 356 5.72 -46.30 -32.16
CA GLU A 356 6.27 -46.15 -30.81
C GLU A 356 7.39 -45.12 -30.77
N GLU A 357 8.30 -45.19 -31.74
CA GLU A 357 9.42 -44.27 -31.88
C GLU A 357 8.96 -42.86 -32.26
N ALA A 358 8.05 -42.73 -33.22
CA ALA A 358 7.47 -41.45 -33.61
C ALA A 358 6.73 -40.77 -32.44
N ILE A 359 5.88 -41.51 -31.72
CA ILE A 359 5.13 -40.97 -30.58
C ILE A 359 6.09 -40.53 -29.46
N SER A 360 7.12 -41.33 -29.17
CA SER A 360 8.13 -40.99 -28.15
C SER A 360 8.87 -39.69 -28.51
N PHE A 361 9.21 -39.52 -29.79
CA PHE A 361 9.83 -38.30 -30.28
C PHE A 361 8.90 -37.09 -30.23
N LEU A 362 7.66 -37.22 -30.72
CA LEU A 362 6.68 -36.13 -30.79
C LEU A 362 6.29 -35.61 -29.40
N ARG A 363 6.11 -36.50 -28.41
CA ARG A 363 5.75 -36.11 -27.03
C ARG A 363 6.73 -35.12 -26.39
N ILE A 364 8.01 -35.21 -26.78
CA ILE A 364 9.08 -34.39 -26.22
C ILE A 364 9.26 -33.12 -27.05
N ASN A 365 9.24 -33.24 -28.38
CA ASN A 365 9.74 -32.19 -29.27
C ASN A 365 8.63 -31.38 -29.97
N HIS A 366 7.40 -31.89 -30.03
CA HIS A 366 6.29 -31.23 -30.71
C HIS A 366 5.44 -30.43 -29.72
N ILE A 367 4.87 -29.30 -30.17
CA ILE A 367 4.04 -28.43 -29.31
C ILE A 367 2.75 -29.13 -28.85
N HIS A 368 2.16 -29.92 -29.73
CA HIS A 368 1.03 -30.81 -29.42
C HIS A 368 1.55 -32.17 -28.93
N LYS A 369 1.37 -32.45 -27.63
CA LYS A 369 1.88 -33.65 -26.93
C LYS A 369 1.07 -34.91 -27.21
N GLU A 370 -0.19 -34.77 -27.60
CA GLU A 370 -1.08 -35.93 -27.74
C GLU A 370 -0.72 -36.78 -28.95
N PRO A 371 -0.72 -38.12 -28.81
CA PRO A 371 -0.46 -39.03 -29.91
C PRO A 371 -1.55 -38.87 -30.97
N CYS A 372 -1.16 -38.67 -32.23
CA CYS A 372 -2.08 -38.74 -33.35
C CYS A 372 -2.26 -40.19 -33.80
N ASN A 373 -3.37 -40.47 -34.50
CA ASN A 373 -3.51 -41.72 -35.23
C ASN A 373 -2.57 -41.68 -36.44
N ILE A 374 -1.45 -42.39 -36.36
CA ILE A 374 -0.35 -42.37 -37.34
C ILE A 374 -0.49 -43.57 -38.28
N SER A 375 -0.54 -43.30 -39.58
CA SER A 375 -0.51 -44.32 -40.64
C SER A 375 0.91 -44.57 -41.16
N LEU A 376 1.75 -43.52 -41.18
CA LEU A 376 3.15 -43.61 -41.58
C LEU A 376 3.95 -42.49 -40.92
N SER A 377 5.13 -42.80 -40.40
CA SER A 377 6.10 -41.81 -39.97
C SER A 377 7.45 -42.03 -40.63
N VAL A 378 8.08 -40.93 -41.00
CA VAL A 378 9.43 -40.92 -41.58
C VAL A 378 10.31 -40.01 -40.74
N GLY A 379 11.55 -40.44 -40.51
CA GLY A 379 12.49 -39.76 -39.65
C GLY A 379 13.87 -39.60 -40.29
N LEU A 380 14.62 -38.60 -39.80
CA LEU A 380 16.02 -38.38 -40.14
C LEU A 380 16.91 -38.68 -38.93
N TYR A 381 17.96 -39.47 -39.17
CA TYR A 381 18.98 -39.82 -38.19
C TYR A 381 20.30 -39.14 -38.50
N PHE A 382 20.88 -38.48 -37.52
CA PHE A 382 22.25 -37.94 -37.58
C PHE A 382 23.09 -38.64 -36.51
N GLN A 383 24.12 -39.40 -36.91
CA GLN A 383 24.95 -40.19 -35.99
C GLN A 383 24.10 -41.08 -35.04
N ASP A 384 23.15 -41.82 -35.62
CA ASP A 384 22.16 -42.66 -34.91
C ASP A 384 21.19 -41.94 -33.96
N LEU A 385 21.27 -40.61 -33.85
CA LEU A 385 20.28 -39.79 -33.15
C LEU A 385 19.13 -39.42 -34.09
N LEU A 386 17.89 -39.75 -33.72
CA LEU A 386 16.70 -39.23 -34.40
C LEU A 386 16.59 -37.72 -34.17
N VAL A 387 16.64 -36.93 -35.26
CA VAL A 387 16.70 -35.46 -35.21
C VAL A 387 15.52 -34.75 -35.88
N SER A 388 14.74 -35.46 -36.70
CA SER A 388 13.55 -34.89 -37.35
C SER A 388 12.54 -35.98 -37.65
N VAL A 389 11.24 -35.68 -37.48
CA VAL A 389 10.13 -36.60 -37.73
C VAL A 389 9.00 -35.88 -38.47
N MET A 390 8.44 -36.55 -39.48
CA MET A 390 7.22 -36.16 -40.16
C MET A 390 6.25 -37.35 -40.19
N SER A 391 5.03 -37.12 -39.72
CA SER A 391 3.99 -38.14 -39.56
C SER A 391 2.78 -37.84 -40.42
N PHE A 392 2.20 -38.90 -40.98
CA PHE A 392 1.07 -38.86 -41.89
C PHE A 392 -0.06 -39.77 -41.40
N LYS A 393 -1.29 -39.34 -41.66
CA LYS A 393 -2.51 -40.08 -41.37
C LYS A 393 -3.32 -40.26 -42.64
N GLU A 394 -3.77 -41.46 -42.92
CA GLU A 394 -4.69 -41.74 -44.03
C GLU A 394 -6.11 -41.30 -43.66
N LEU A 395 -6.81 -40.69 -44.61
CA LEU A 395 -8.12 -40.09 -44.42
C LEU A 395 -9.14 -40.72 -45.37
N ASN A 396 -10.35 -40.94 -44.86
CA ASN A 396 -11.52 -41.35 -45.65
C ASN A 396 -12.39 -40.13 -45.98
N THR A 397 -11.78 -39.07 -46.53
CA THR A 397 -12.45 -37.77 -46.75
C THR A 397 -12.18 -37.26 -48.17
N LYS A 398 -12.44 -35.97 -48.44
CA LYS A 398 -12.05 -35.34 -49.72
C LYS A 398 -10.53 -35.40 -49.98
N TYR A 399 -9.73 -35.50 -48.92
CA TYR A 399 -8.28 -35.71 -49.00
C TYR A 399 -7.91 -37.14 -48.69
N GLN A 400 -6.79 -37.60 -49.26
CA GLN A 400 -6.28 -38.95 -49.05
C GLN A 400 -5.39 -39.05 -47.80
N PHE A 401 -4.53 -38.06 -47.56
CA PHE A 401 -3.64 -38.04 -46.40
C PHE A 401 -3.66 -36.69 -45.68
N GLU A 402 -3.38 -36.71 -44.39
CA GLU A 402 -3.07 -35.55 -43.56
C GLU A 402 -1.58 -35.60 -43.18
N LEU A 403 -0.84 -34.52 -43.40
CA LEU A 403 0.44 -34.30 -42.71
C LEU A 403 0.09 -33.88 -41.28
N SER A 404 0.11 -34.85 -40.37
CA SER A 404 -0.43 -34.67 -39.03
C SER A 404 0.55 -33.94 -38.11
N ARG A 405 1.85 -34.26 -38.18
CA ARG A 405 2.88 -33.67 -37.32
C ARG A 405 4.21 -33.55 -38.06
N PHE A 406 4.93 -32.48 -37.78
CA PHE A 406 6.32 -32.30 -38.19
C PHE A 406 7.06 -31.53 -37.11
N CYS A 407 8.21 -32.04 -36.66
CA CYS A 407 9.13 -31.28 -35.80
C CYS A 407 10.56 -31.81 -35.90
N ASN A 408 11.50 -30.91 -35.57
CA ASN A 408 12.88 -31.28 -35.30
C ASN A 408 13.08 -31.52 -33.81
N LYS A 409 14.19 -32.16 -33.44
CA LYS A 409 14.59 -32.34 -32.05
C LYS A 409 14.85 -30.98 -31.40
N LEU A 410 14.42 -30.79 -30.15
CA LEU A 410 14.70 -29.56 -29.39
C LEU A 410 16.20 -29.28 -29.35
N GLY A 411 16.57 -28.02 -29.58
CA GLY A 411 17.95 -27.54 -29.70
C GLY A 411 18.55 -27.72 -31.09
N TYR A 412 17.81 -28.26 -32.07
CA TYR A 412 18.32 -28.51 -33.42
C TYR A 412 17.49 -27.83 -34.51
N ILE A 413 18.19 -27.37 -35.54
CA ILE A 413 17.63 -27.03 -36.85
C ILE A 413 18.17 -28.05 -37.84
N VAL A 414 17.28 -28.73 -38.56
CA VAL A 414 17.69 -29.66 -39.62
C VAL A 414 17.32 -29.05 -40.97
N GLU A 415 18.28 -28.39 -41.62
CA GLU A 415 18.07 -27.66 -42.87
C GLU A 415 17.66 -28.61 -44.01
N GLY A 416 16.49 -28.37 -44.60
CA GLY A 416 15.90 -29.16 -45.67
C GLY A 416 15.30 -30.50 -45.24
N SER A 417 15.06 -30.70 -43.93
CA SER A 417 14.46 -31.94 -43.43
C SER A 417 13.02 -32.12 -43.90
N ASP A 418 12.23 -31.07 -43.83
CA ASP A 418 10.88 -30.94 -44.34
C ASP A 418 10.76 -31.42 -45.79
N ALA A 419 11.53 -30.82 -46.71
CA ALA A 419 11.50 -31.17 -48.13
C ALA A 419 11.98 -32.61 -48.38
N LYS A 420 13.01 -33.07 -47.66
CA LYS A 420 13.55 -34.43 -47.79
C LYS A 420 12.53 -35.49 -47.36
N LEU A 421 11.91 -35.28 -46.19
CA LEU A 421 10.91 -36.19 -45.62
C LEU A 421 9.62 -36.21 -46.47
N PHE A 422 9.12 -35.03 -46.86
CA PHE A 422 7.90 -34.93 -47.65
C PHE A 422 8.08 -35.52 -49.05
N ARG A 423 9.19 -35.24 -49.73
CA ARG A 423 9.48 -35.83 -51.06
C ARG A 423 9.57 -37.35 -51.00
N TYR A 424 10.19 -37.91 -49.95
CA TYR A 424 10.19 -39.35 -49.75
C TYR A 424 8.77 -39.90 -49.62
N PHE A 425 7.93 -39.26 -48.81
CA PHE A 425 6.52 -39.64 -48.66
C PHE A 425 5.77 -39.63 -50.00
N LEU A 426 5.91 -38.57 -50.78
CA LEU A 426 5.28 -38.46 -52.11
C LEU A 426 5.71 -39.61 -53.04
N ASN A 427 7.00 -39.95 -53.07
CA ASN A 427 7.52 -41.04 -53.89
C ASN A 427 7.06 -42.42 -53.42
N TYR A 428 6.99 -42.62 -52.09
CA TYR A 428 6.65 -43.89 -51.48
C TYR A 428 5.15 -44.20 -51.55
N LYS A 429 4.29 -43.23 -51.21
CA LYS A 429 2.83 -43.40 -51.17
C LYS A 429 2.12 -42.95 -52.43
N LYS A 430 2.72 -42.07 -53.24
CA LYS A 430 2.10 -41.46 -54.44
C LYS A 430 0.68 -40.95 -54.19
N PRO A 431 0.49 -40.07 -53.19
CA PRO A 431 -0.84 -39.62 -52.80
C PRO A 431 -1.46 -38.70 -53.87
N ARG A 432 -2.78 -38.81 -54.07
CA ARG A 432 -3.57 -37.88 -54.87
C ARG A 432 -3.62 -36.49 -54.23
N SER A 433 -3.76 -36.46 -52.90
CA SER A 433 -3.82 -35.21 -52.14
C SER A 433 -3.37 -35.38 -50.70
N VAL A 434 -2.75 -34.32 -50.17
CA VAL A 434 -2.31 -34.22 -48.78
C VAL A 434 -2.84 -32.91 -48.20
N VAL A 435 -3.54 -32.96 -47.08
CA VAL A 435 -3.95 -31.77 -46.32
C VAL A 435 -3.02 -31.55 -45.14
N ALA A 436 -2.77 -30.31 -44.77
CA ALA A 436 -2.08 -29.95 -43.55
C ALA A 436 -2.77 -28.75 -42.88
N TYR A 437 -2.67 -28.68 -41.56
CA TYR A 437 -3.28 -27.63 -40.76
C TYR A 437 -2.20 -26.84 -40.02
N SER A 438 -2.20 -25.52 -40.17
CA SER A 438 -1.34 -24.62 -39.39
C SER A 438 -2.16 -23.92 -38.32
N ASP A 439 -1.84 -24.15 -37.05
CA ASP A 439 -2.45 -23.43 -35.93
C ASP A 439 -1.99 -21.96 -35.93
N LEU A 440 -2.94 -21.05 -36.15
CA LEU A 440 -2.70 -19.61 -36.20
C LEU A 440 -2.18 -19.05 -34.88
N CYS A 441 -2.44 -19.72 -33.76
CA CYS A 441 -1.89 -19.35 -32.46
C CYS A 441 -0.39 -19.60 -32.34
N LYS A 442 0.19 -20.46 -33.19
CA LYS A 442 1.58 -20.92 -33.06
C LYS A 442 2.45 -20.50 -34.23
N LEU A 443 1.99 -20.75 -35.46
CA LEU A 443 2.82 -20.64 -36.66
C LEU A 443 1.99 -20.19 -37.88
N PRO A 444 2.54 -19.34 -38.76
CA PRO A 444 1.84 -18.80 -39.93
C PRO A 444 1.65 -19.80 -41.08
N GLY A 445 2.37 -20.93 -41.06
CA GLY A 445 2.24 -22.02 -42.04
C GLY A 445 3.10 -21.90 -43.31
N THR A 446 4.07 -20.98 -43.37
CA THR A 446 4.90 -20.71 -44.56
C THR A 446 5.65 -21.94 -45.08
N ILE A 447 6.02 -22.88 -44.19
CA ILE A 447 6.65 -24.15 -44.57
C ILE A 447 5.85 -24.95 -45.61
N TYR A 448 4.52 -24.82 -45.60
CA TYR A 448 3.68 -25.57 -46.53
C TYR A 448 3.76 -24.99 -47.95
N GLU A 449 3.94 -23.67 -48.09
CA GLU A 449 4.19 -23.03 -49.39
C GLU A 449 5.49 -23.57 -50.01
N ASP A 450 6.55 -23.66 -49.22
CA ASP A 450 7.85 -24.20 -49.65
C ASP A 450 7.79 -25.68 -50.06
N LEU A 451 6.86 -26.44 -49.48
CA LEU A 451 6.59 -27.84 -49.82
C LEU A 451 5.63 -28.02 -51.02
N GLY A 452 5.16 -26.92 -51.62
CA GLY A 452 4.27 -26.94 -52.78
C GLY A 452 2.79 -27.12 -52.44
N PHE A 453 2.38 -26.84 -51.21
CA PHE A 453 0.96 -26.76 -50.86
C PHE A 453 0.38 -25.40 -51.28
N SER A 454 -0.89 -25.40 -51.65
CA SER A 454 -1.69 -24.19 -51.82
C SER A 454 -2.59 -23.94 -50.60
N LEU A 455 -2.74 -22.68 -50.20
CA LEU A 455 -3.70 -22.29 -49.17
C LEU A 455 -5.14 -22.47 -49.70
N GLU A 456 -5.91 -23.38 -49.10
CA GLU A 456 -7.32 -23.59 -49.46
C GLU A 456 -8.24 -22.64 -48.68
N GLY A 457 -7.89 -22.31 -47.43
CA GLY A 457 -8.69 -21.41 -46.61
C GLY A 457 -8.23 -21.31 -45.17
N THR A 458 -9.04 -20.65 -44.35
CA THR A 458 -8.84 -20.52 -42.90
C THR A 458 -10.11 -20.93 -42.18
N THR A 459 -10.00 -21.73 -41.13
CA THR A 459 -11.14 -22.14 -40.31
C THR A 459 -11.52 -21.06 -39.32
N ASP A 460 -12.75 -21.13 -38.83
CA ASP A 460 -13.15 -20.35 -37.66
C ASP A 460 -12.42 -20.83 -36.38
N PRO A 461 -12.41 -19.98 -35.32
CA PRO A 461 -11.91 -20.37 -34.00
C PRO A 461 -12.49 -21.71 -33.55
N CYS A 462 -11.60 -22.64 -33.20
CA CYS A 462 -11.98 -23.95 -32.69
C CYS A 462 -12.17 -23.89 -31.17
N GLU A 463 -13.26 -24.48 -30.70
CA GLU A 463 -13.54 -24.63 -29.27
C GLU A 463 -12.74 -25.79 -28.69
N HIS A 464 -11.93 -25.49 -27.68
CA HIS A 464 -11.21 -26.45 -26.85
C HIS A 464 -11.71 -26.37 -25.40
N TRP A 465 -11.46 -27.41 -24.60
CA TRP A 465 -11.88 -27.47 -23.21
C TRP A 465 -10.68 -27.71 -22.29
N TYR A 466 -10.59 -26.95 -21.21
CA TYR A 466 -9.50 -27.09 -20.24
C TYR A 466 -10.01 -27.11 -18.80
N ASN A 467 -9.50 -28.06 -18.00
CA ASN A 467 -9.74 -28.12 -16.57
C ASN A 467 -8.50 -27.63 -15.81
N THR A 468 -8.60 -26.44 -15.20
CA THR A 468 -7.48 -25.82 -14.48
C THR A 468 -7.08 -26.56 -13.20
N LYS A 469 -7.95 -27.40 -12.63
CA LYS A 469 -7.64 -28.18 -11.42
C LYS A 469 -6.92 -29.48 -11.74
N GLU A 470 -7.34 -30.14 -12.81
CA GLU A 470 -6.80 -31.44 -13.22
C GLU A 470 -5.64 -31.31 -14.22
N HIS A 471 -5.42 -30.10 -14.76
CA HIS A 471 -4.46 -29.83 -15.83
C HIS A 471 -4.72 -30.67 -17.10
N THR A 472 -6.00 -30.88 -17.40
CA THR A 472 -6.46 -31.70 -18.53
C THR A 472 -6.96 -30.81 -19.66
N HIS A 473 -6.41 -31.00 -20.86
CA HIS A 473 -6.80 -30.31 -22.09
C HIS A 473 -7.49 -31.28 -23.04
N ILE A 474 -8.58 -30.82 -23.68
CA ILE A 474 -9.36 -31.59 -24.63
C ILE A 474 -9.56 -30.71 -25.88
N TYR A 475 -9.03 -31.16 -27.02
CA TYR A 475 -9.20 -30.49 -28.31
C TYR A 475 -10.61 -30.65 -28.89
N SER A 476 -11.24 -31.79 -28.65
CA SER A 476 -12.60 -32.08 -29.10
C SER A 476 -13.23 -33.07 -28.13
N PRO A 477 -14.33 -32.71 -27.46
CA PRO A 477 -15.00 -33.62 -26.53
C PRO A 477 -15.65 -34.78 -27.29
N ASP A 478 -15.76 -35.93 -26.63
CA ASP A 478 -16.48 -37.09 -27.16
C ASP A 478 -17.94 -36.72 -27.45
N LYS A 479 -18.52 -37.33 -28.49
CA LYS A 479 -19.92 -37.07 -28.91
C LYS A 479 -20.96 -37.26 -27.80
N GLU A 480 -20.64 -38.06 -26.78
CA GLU A 480 -21.51 -38.35 -25.64
C GLU A 480 -21.39 -37.34 -24.49
N SER A 481 -20.34 -36.50 -24.48
CA SER A 481 -20.15 -35.49 -23.45
C SER A 481 -20.98 -34.25 -23.73
N SER A 482 -22.01 -33.99 -22.93
CA SER A 482 -22.73 -32.71 -22.98
C SER A 482 -21.88 -31.57 -22.44
N ILE A 483 -22.10 -30.36 -22.96
CA ILE A 483 -21.45 -29.12 -22.49
C ILE A 483 -21.65 -28.94 -20.97
N ASP A 484 -22.88 -29.16 -20.49
CA ASP A 484 -23.20 -29.05 -19.06
C ASP A 484 -22.39 -30.05 -18.22
N SER A 485 -22.13 -31.26 -18.74
CA SER A 485 -21.29 -32.26 -18.09
C SER A 485 -19.85 -31.77 -17.95
N LEU A 486 -19.26 -31.19 -19.02
CA LEU A 486 -17.90 -30.63 -18.98
C LEU A 486 -17.79 -29.48 -17.98
N ILE A 487 -18.74 -28.55 -18.00
CA ILE A 487 -18.78 -27.42 -17.06
C ILE A 487 -18.93 -27.92 -15.61
N SER A 488 -19.78 -28.93 -15.37
CA SER A 488 -19.96 -29.51 -14.03
C SER A 488 -18.69 -30.17 -13.49
N LYS A 489 -17.86 -30.73 -14.39
CA LYS A 489 -16.53 -31.29 -14.08
C LYS A 489 -15.45 -30.22 -13.91
N GLY A 490 -15.79 -28.94 -14.14
CA GLY A 490 -14.89 -27.80 -13.94
C GLY A 490 -14.11 -27.38 -15.18
N PHE A 491 -14.42 -27.91 -16.36
CA PHE A 491 -13.83 -27.45 -17.61
C PHE A 491 -14.35 -26.05 -18.00
N VAL A 492 -13.51 -25.31 -18.72
CA VAL A 492 -13.88 -24.06 -19.39
C VAL A 492 -13.58 -24.17 -20.88
N ALA A 493 -14.46 -23.58 -21.69
CA ALA A 493 -14.32 -23.47 -23.14
C ALA A 493 -13.34 -22.35 -23.48
N ILE A 494 -12.42 -22.63 -24.38
CA ILE A 494 -11.39 -21.72 -24.87
C ILE A 494 -11.43 -21.78 -26.39
N TYR A 495 -11.50 -20.64 -27.05
CA TYR A 495 -11.46 -20.58 -28.50
C TYR A 495 -10.06 -20.20 -28.97
N ASP A 496 -9.49 -20.96 -29.91
CA ASP A 496 -8.20 -20.63 -30.54
C ASP A 496 -8.34 -19.51 -31.60
N CYS A 497 -7.34 -19.30 -32.45
CA CYS A 497 -7.42 -18.32 -33.54
C CYS A 497 -7.95 -18.92 -34.87
N GLY A 498 -8.28 -20.22 -34.89
CA GLY A 498 -8.52 -21.00 -36.09
C GLY A 498 -7.24 -21.57 -36.69
N LYS A 499 -7.37 -22.20 -37.85
CA LYS A 499 -6.27 -22.89 -38.54
C LYS A 499 -6.25 -22.52 -40.02
N LYS A 500 -5.06 -22.36 -40.61
CA LYS A 500 -4.92 -22.35 -42.08
C LYS A 500 -4.95 -23.77 -42.60
N VAL A 501 -5.71 -23.99 -43.67
CA VAL A 501 -5.84 -25.28 -44.36
C VAL A 501 -5.01 -25.25 -45.64
N TRP A 502 -4.00 -26.11 -45.68
CA TRP A 502 -3.06 -26.22 -46.80
C TRP A 502 -3.30 -27.53 -47.53
N VAL A 503 -3.27 -27.49 -48.86
CA VAL A 503 -3.53 -28.67 -49.69
C VAL A 503 -2.44 -28.82 -50.74
N TYR A 504 -1.80 -29.98 -50.75
CA TYR A 504 -0.97 -30.46 -51.85
C TYR A 504 -1.83 -31.39 -52.72
N SER A 505 -1.80 -31.18 -54.03
CA SER A 505 -2.48 -32.04 -55.01
C SER A 505 -1.47 -32.44 -56.10
N ASN A 506 -1.46 -33.72 -56.45
CA ASN A 506 -0.55 -34.28 -57.45
C ASN A 506 -1.17 -34.40 -58.84
#